data_AF-A0AA42FP20-F1
#
_entry.id   AF-A0AA42FP20-F1
#
_cell.length_a   1.000
_cell.length_b   1.000
_cell.length_c   1.000
_cell.angle_alpha   90.00
_cell.angle_beta   90.00
_cell.angle_gamma   90.00
#
_symmetry.space_group_name_H-M   'P 1'
#
loop_
_entity.id
_entity.type
_entity.pdbx_description
1 polymer ?
#
loop_
_entity_poly.entity_id
_entity_poly.type
_entity_poly.pdbx_seq_one_letter_code
_entity_poly.pdbx_strand_id
1 'polypeptide(L)'
;MINRQSLITLLSTYFPEIKSSHWEITPLTGLSGGSYLLQCVQSNRTLQLVARANGETQSCLYVDRRKEARILRQLQPYTFAPTVVGYNAQWLLLAWCEGLHPGPSTFLSADFQCQLANTLAQLHCSALFGYRLQLRDEIAHYGYLVDTKRLSPRWKKLHRHFLSTALPKTLKLAPAHMDVHPKNIISTHTGELMLLDWEYAANTDIAFSLETYFQFNSLTDKQRHFFLMQYCDVQSAYRDKQQLAQHCQLWEPWVKYMTLMWYEVQWNKSQLSHFLVHSQSLRHYFGLLG
;
A
#
# COMPACT_ATOMS: atom_id res chain seq x y z
N MET A 1 0.56 -16.38 -17.93
CA MET A 1 -0.39 -17.45 -17.53
C MET A 1 -0.18 -17.77 -16.06
N ILE A 2 -1.27 -17.89 -15.29
CA ILE A 2 -1.21 -18.23 -13.85
C ILE A 2 -0.78 -19.69 -13.71
N ASN A 3 0.36 -19.96 -13.07
CA ASN A 3 0.86 -21.32 -12.91
C ASN A 3 0.19 -22.01 -11.71
N ARG A 4 -0.99 -22.58 -11.99
CA ARG A 4 -1.78 -23.31 -11.00
C ARG A 4 -1.02 -24.50 -10.39
N GLN A 5 -0.16 -25.17 -11.16
CA GLN A 5 0.60 -26.32 -10.65
C GLN A 5 1.59 -25.91 -9.55
N SER A 6 2.25 -24.76 -9.71
CA SER A 6 3.15 -24.22 -8.69
C SER A 6 2.40 -23.86 -7.40
N LEU A 7 1.16 -23.34 -7.50
CA LEU A 7 0.30 -23.06 -6.34
C LEU A 7 -0.11 -24.35 -5.61
N ILE A 8 -0.57 -25.36 -6.36
CA ILE A 8 -0.96 -26.65 -5.78
C ILE A 8 0.22 -27.33 -5.07
N THR A 9 1.41 -27.30 -5.66
CA THR A 9 2.63 -27.85 -5.04
C THR A 9 2.94 -27.15 -3.71
N LEU A 10 2.78 -25.82 -3.68
CA LEU A 10 2.96 -25.04 -2.47
C LEU A 10 1.94 -25.43 -1.40
N LEU A 11 0.66 -25.55 -1.77
CA LEU A 11 -0.39 -25.96 -0.84
C LEU A 11 -0.14 -27.36 -0.28
N SER A 12 0.26 -28.33 -1.11
CA SER A 12 0.60 -29.68 -0.64
C SER A 12 1.83 -29.72 0.28
N THR A 13 2.70 -28.71 0.22
CA THR A 13 3.86 -28.61 1.13
C THR A 13 3.42 -28.16 2.53
N TYR A 14 2.50 -27.21 2.62
CA TYR A 14 2.06 -26.61 3.88
C TYR A 14 0.81 -27.28 4.48
N PHE A 15 0.02 -27.97 3.66
CA PHE A 15 -1.21 -28.69 4.02
C PHE A 15 -1.22 -30.08 3.36
N PRO A 16 -0.26 -30.96 3.68
CA PRO A 16 -0.13 -32.28 3.04
C PRO A 16 -1.34 -33.20 3.23
N GLU A 17 -2.12 -32.97 4.28
CA GLU A 17 -3.36 -33.68 4.58
C GLU A 17 -4.55 -33.28 3.68
N ILE A 18 -4.45 -32.12 2.99
CA ILE A 18 -5.51 -31.60 2.14
C ILE A 18 -5.22 -31.96 0.68
N LYS A 19 -6.09 -32.78 0.08
CA LYS A 19 -6.02 -33.09 -1.35
C LYS A 19 -6.21 -31.82 -2.17
N SER A 20 -5.45 -31.69 -3.25
CA SER A 20 -5.50 -30.53 -4.16
C SER A 20 -6.90 -30.27 -4.76
N SER A 21 -7.71 -31.32 -4.93
CA SER A 21 -9.09 -31.25 -5.42
C SER A 21 -10.08 -30.64 -4.43
N HIS A 22 -9.72 -30.51 -3.14
CA HIS A 22 -10.58 -29.93 -2.11
C HIS A 22 -10.39 -28.41 -1.95
N TRP A 23 -9.44 -27.83 -2.67
CA TRP A 23 -9.23 -26.38 -2.69
C TRP A 23 -10.11 -25.75 -3.75
N GLU A 24 -11.03 -24.91 -3.31
CA GLU A 24 -11.71 -23.93 -4.15
C GLU A 24 -10.80 -22.69 -4.30
N ILE A 25 -10.64 -22.22 -5.54
CA ILE A 25 -9.76 -21.10 -5.87
C ILE A 25 -10.59 -20.06 -6.60
N THR A 26 -10.88 -18.94 -5.95
CA THR A 26 -11.69 -17.86 -6.51
C THR A 26 -10.85 -16.58 -6.64
N PRO A 27 -10.92 -15.86 -7.77
CA PRO A 27 -10.20 -14.60 -7.91
C PRO A 27 -10.77 -13.55 -6.96
N LEU A 28 -9.90 -12.85 -6.24
CA LEU A 28 -10.27 -11.66 -5.48
C LEU A 28 -10.18 -10.44 -6.39
N THR A 29 -11.17 -9.56 -6.29
CA THR A 29 -11.18 -8.30 -7.03
C THR A 29 -10.18 -7.31 -6.40
N GLY A 30 -9.25 -6.79 -7.20
CA GLY A 30 -8.22 -5.86 -6.75
C GLY A 30 -7.54 -5.15 -7.92
N LEU A 31 -6.93 -3.98 -7.66
CA LEU A 31 -6.37 -3.10 -8.70
C LEU A 31 -5.10 -3.66 -9.37
N SER A 32 -4.28 -4.42 -8.63
CA SER A 32 -3.04 -5.03 -9.17
C SER A 32 -3.26 -6.40 -9.81
N GLY A 33 -4.45 -6.99 -9.66
CA GLY A 33 -4.78 -8.34 -10.13
C GLY A 33 -3.91 -9.44 -9.50
N GLY A 34 -4.36 -10.69 -9.58
CA GLY A 34 -3.56 -11.85 -9.17
C GLY A 34 -3.63 -12.20 -7.68
N SER A 35 -4.61 -11.71 -6.93
CA SER A 35 -4.97 -12.22 -5.61
C SER A 35 -6.13 -13.20 -5.73
N TYR A 36 -6.08 -14.29 -4.96
CA TYR A 36 -7.09 -15.37 -4.97
C TYR A 36 -7.43 -15.75 -3.54
N LEU A 37 -8.71 -16.01 -3.29
CA LEU A 37 -9.16 -16.69 -2.09
C LEU A 37 -9.00 -18.18 -2.35
N LEU A 38 -8.31 -18.85 -1.42
CA LEU A 38 -8.25 -20.30 -1.36
C LEU A 38 -9.14 -20.75 -0.21
N GLN A 39 -10.08 -21.64 -0.47
CA GLN A 39 -10.99 -22.16 0.53
C GLN A 39 -11.00 -23.69 0.50
N CYS A 40 -10.94 -24.29 1.69
CA CYS A 40 -11.14 -25.73 1.86
C CYS A 40 -12.08 -25.97 3.03
N VAL A 41 -13.10 -26.80 2.84
CA VAL A 41 -14.03 -27.22 3.90
C VAL A 41 -13.69 -28.65 4.32
N GLN A 42 -13.33 -28.85 5.59
CA GLN A 42 -13.08 -30.16 6.18
C GLN A 42 -13.77 -30.28 7.54
N SER A 43 -14.51 -31.37 7.75
CA SER A 43 -15.06 -31.74 9.07
C SER A 43 -15.72 -30.58 9.83
N ASN A 44 -16.58 -29.81 9.15
CA ASN A 44 -17.28 -28.61 9.64
C ASN A 44 -16.40 -27.41 10.01
N ARG A 45 -15.17 -27.33 9.50
CA ARG A 45 -14.33 -26.14 9.55
C ARG A 45 -13.97 -25.68 8.14
N THR A 46 -13.96 -24.38 7.94
CA THR A 46 -13.52 -23.76 6.69
C THR A 46 -12.13 -23.17 6.92
N LEU A 47 -11.15 -23.63 6.16
CA LEU A 47 -9.83 -23.03 6.08
C LEU A 47 -9.84 -22.03 4.91
N GLN A 48 -9.45 -20.78 5.20
CA GLN A 48 -9.33 -19.72 4.20
C GLN A 48 -7.90 -19.19 4.17
N LEU A 49 -7.38 -18.95 2.97
CA LEU A 49 -6.07 -18.33 2.72
C LEU A 49 -6.18 -17.32 1.59
N VAL A 50 -5.25 -16.37 1.56
CA VAL A 50 -5.06 -15.49 0.39
C VAL A 50 -3.81 -15.93 -0.36
N ALA A 51 -3.95 -16.22 -1.65
CA ALA A 51 -2.83 -16.49 -2.55
C ALA A 51 -2.59 -15.30 -3.46
N ARG A 52 -1.36 -14.78 -3.45
CA ARG A 52 -0.92 -13.69 -4.33
C ARG A 52 0.06 -14.22 -5.36
N ALA A 53 -0.30 -14.07 -6.63
CA ALA A 53 0.57 -14.40 -7.75
C ALA A 53 1.68 -13.36 -7.91
N ASN A 54 2.85 -13.84 -8.30
CA ASN A 54 3.97 -13.02 -8.75
C ASN A 54 4.00 -13.07 -10.28
N GLY A 55 3.36 -12.08 -10.93
CA GLY A 55 3.23 -12.00 -12.39
C GLY A 55 3.96 -10.80 -13.01
N GLU A 56 4.20 -10.87 -14.32
CA GLU A 56 4.88 -9.82 -15.09
C GLU A 56 4.15 -8.47 -15.03
N THR A 57 2.81 -8.47 -15.08
CA THR A 57 1.98 -7.25 -14.99
C THR A 57 2.19 -6.48 -13.69
N GLN A 58 2.42 -7.19 -12.58
CA GLN A 58 2.67 -6.62 -11.25
C GLN A 58 4.10 -6.06 -11.12
N SER A 59 5.10 -6.74 -11.70
CA SER A 59 6.49 -6.27 -11.68
C SER A 59 6.69 -4.89 -12.35
N CYS A 60 5.87 -4.58 -13.37
CA CYS A 60 5.86 -3.28 -14.04
C CYS A 60 5.37 -2.11 -13.16
N LEU A 61 4.89 -2.35 -11.94
CA LEU A 61 4.45 -1.36 -10.95
C LEU A 61 5.27 -1.45 -9.65
N TYR A 62 6.51 -1.97 -9.70
CA TYR A 62 7.38 -2.15 -8.52
C TYR A 62 6.86 -3.11 -7.45
N VAL A 63 5.86 -3.93 -7.80
CA VAL A 63 5.37 -4.98 -6.90
C VAL A 63 6.30 -6.19 -6.97
N ASP A 64 6.92 -6.51 -5.84
CA ASP A 64 7.75 -7.71 -5.66
C ASP A 64 7.19 -8.54 -4.50
N ARG A 65 6.62 -9.71 -4.82
CA ARG A 65 6.02 -10.62 -3.82
C ARG A 65 7.06 -11.23 -2.87
N ARG A 66 8.33 -11.34 -3.26
CA ARG A 66 9.40 -11.80 -2.37
C ARG A 66 9.77 -10.72 -1.36
N LYS A 67 9.83 -9.46 -1.81
CA LYS A 67 9.97 -8.30 -0.93
C LYS A 67 8.82 -8.26 0.08
N GLU A 68 7.58 -8.35 -0.39
CA GLU A 68 6.39 -8.39 0.46
C GLU A 68 6.46 -9.53 1.49
N ALA A 69 6.77 -10.75 1.06
CA ALA A 69 6.88 -11.90 1.96
C ALA A 69 7.95 -11.70 3.04
N ARG A 70 9.08 -11.06 2.73
CA ARG A 70 10.14 -10.75 3.70
C ARG A 70 9.70 -9.68 4.69
N ILE A 71 9.01 -8.64 4.23
CA ILE A 71 8.44 -7.59 5.08
C ILE A 71 7.43 -8.21 6.06
N LEU A 72 6.48 -9.00 5.57
CA LEU A 72 5.48 -9.65 6.42
C LEU A 72 6.08 -10.65 7.42
N ARG A 73 7.18 -11.34 7.04
CA ARG A 73 7.94 -12.17 7.99
C ARG A 73 8.62 -11.37 9.09
N GLN A 74 9.18 -10.21 8.75
CA GLN A 74 9.76 -9.30 9.75
C GLN A 74 8.69 -8.73 10.69
N LEU A 75 7.46 -8.56 10.20
CA LEU A 75 6.34 -8.02 10.96
C LEU A 75 5.55 -9.07 11.76
N GLN A 76 5.93 -10.36 11.75
CA GLN A 76 5.25 -11.40 12.52
C GLN A 76 5.07 -11.11 14.03
N PRO A 77 5.97 -10.38 14.71
CA PRO A 77 5.76 -10.02 16.11
C PRO A 77 4.63 -9.01 16.34
N TYR A 78 4.08 -8.40 15.29
CA TYR A 78 3.05 -7.36 15.37
C TYR A 78 1.70 -7.91 14.91
N THR A 79 0.62 -7.50 15.58
CA THR A 79 -0.74 -7.95 15.26
C THR A 79 -1.36 -7.22 14.06
N PHE A 80 -0.72 -6.15 13.59
CA PHE A 80 -1.23 -5.33 12.49
C PHE A 80 -0.85 -5.79 11.07
N ALA A 81 -0.24 -6.97 10.92
CA ALA A 81 0.18 -7.50 9.62
C ALA A 81 -0.30 -8.95 9.42
N PRO A 82 -0.65 -9.36 8.18
CA PRO A 82 -1.03 -10.74 7.88
C PRO A 82 0.09 -11.74 8.15
N THR A 83 -0.29 -12.94 8.59
CA THR A 83 0.64 -14.06 8.77
C THR A 83 1.03 -14.66 7.43
N VAL A 84 2.33 -14.82 7.18
CA VAL A 84 2.83 -15.56 6.02
C VAL A 84 2.73 -17.06 6.29
N VAL A 85 1.89 -17.76 5.52
CA VAL A 85 1.77 -19.22 5.58
C VAL A 85 2.92 -19.86 4.80
N GLY A 86 3.21 -19.35 3.60
CA GLY A 86 4.25 -19.92 2.74
C GLY A 86 4.51 -19.07 1.51
N TYR A 87 5.61 -19.32 0.81
CA TYR A 87 5.83 -18.74 -0.52
C TYR A 87 6.74 -19.62 -1.37
N ASN A 88 6.69 -19.43 -2.68
CA ASN A 88 7.68 -19.93 -3.62
C ASN A 88 8.04 -18.84 -4.64
N ALA A 89 8.67 -19.21 -5.75
CA ALA A 89 9.08 -18.25 -6.77
C ALA A 89 7.91 -17.47 -7.41
N GLN A 90 6.70 -18.04 -7.39
CA GLN A 90 5.53 -17.56 -8.14
C GLN A 90 4.34 -17.17 -7.25
N TRP A 91 4.32 -17.59 -5.99
CA TRP A 91 3.17 -17.44 -5.10
C TRP A 91 3.58 -17.04 -3.69
N LEU A 92 2.78 -16.17 -3.07
CA LEU A 92 2.78 -15.87 -1.64
C LEU A 92 1.43 -16.31 -1.06
N LEU A 93 1.45 -17.10 0.01
CA LEU A 93 0.29 -17.51 0.77
C LEU A 93 0.25 -16.76 2.10
N LEU A 94 -0.87 -16.10 2.36
CA LEU A 94 -1.16 -15.39 3.59
C LEU A 94 -2.34 -16.06 4.29
N ALA A 95 -2.34 -16.02 5.62
CA ALA A 95 -3.50 -16.39 6.40
C ALA A 95 -4.66 -15.44 6.06
N TRP A 96 -5.89 -15.98 6.07
CA TRP A 96 -7.06 -15.12 5.98
C TRP A 96 -7.19 -14.26 7.24
N CYS A 97 -7.53 -12.98 7.03
CA CYS A 97 -7.65 -11.99 8.09
C CYS A 97 -9.14 -11.82 8.43
N GLU A 98 -9.57 -12.43 9.52
CA GLU A 98 -10.96 -12.32 9.98
C GLU A 98 -11.28 -10.93 10.51
N GLY A 99 -12.39 -10.37 10.04
CA GLY A 99 -12.88 -9.07 10.47
C GLY A 99 -13.61 -8.33 9.36
N LEU A 100 -13.81 -7.03 9.57
CA LEU A 100 -14.57 -6.18 8.66
C LEU A 100 -13.74 -4.97 8.23
N HIS A 101 -13.88 -4.59 6.96
CA HIS A 101 -13.41 -3.28 6.52
C HIS A 101 -14.20 -2.18 7.22
N PRO A 102 -13.55 -1.10 7.68
CA PRO A 102 -14.25 0.02 8.28
C PRO A 102 -15.12 0.71 7.23
N GLY A 103 -16.36 1.04 7.60
CA GLY A 103 -17.19 1.93 6.81
C GLY A 103 -16.59 3.35 6.74
N PRO A 104 -16.96 4.17 5.75
CA PRO A 104 -16.38 5.52 5.57
C PRO A 104 -16.47 6.41 6.81
N SER A 105 -17.60 6.39 7.53
CA SER A 105 -17.80 7.17 8.75
C SER A 105 -16.97 6.64 9.92
N THR A 106 -16.95 5.32 10.12
CA THR A 106 -16.15 4.66 11.15
C THR A 106 -14.66 4.93 10.96
N PHE A 107 -14.18 4.81 9.73
CA PHE A 107 -12.78 5.05 9.39
C PHE A 107 -12.32 6.45 9.80
N LEU A 108 -13.15 7.47 9.57
CA LEU A 108 -12.82 8.87 9.90
C LEU A 108 -13.17 9.26 11.35
N SER A 109 -13.69 8.34 12.16
CA SER A 109 -14.00 8.59 13.57
C SER A 109 -12.74 8.83 14.40
N ALA A 110 -12.85 9.62 15.47
CA ALA A 110 -11.71 9.94 16.33
C ALA A 110 -11.07 8.68 16.94
N ASP A 111 -11.89 7.72 17.37
CA ASP A 111 -11.42 6.46 17.97
C ASP A 111 -10.65 5.61 16.96
N PHE A 112 -11.17 5.47 15.74
CA PHE A 112 -10.49 4.72 14.69
C PHE A 112 -9.17 5.40 14.28
N GLN A 113 -9.17 6.73 14.14
CA GLN A 113 -7.97 7.49 13.82
C GLN A 113 -6.91 7.42 14.94
N CYS A 114 -7.33 7.31 16.20
CA CYS A 114 -6.42 7.06 17.32
C CYS A 114 -5.77 5.67 17.22
N GLN A 115 -6.57 4.61 16.98
CA GLN A 115 -6.05 3.25 16.79
C GLN A 115 -5.11 3.15 15.59
N LEU A 116 -5.44 3.83 14.49
CA LEU A 116 -4.61 3.84 13.30
C LEU A 116 -3.31 4.64 13.53
N ALA A 117 -3.37 5.77 14.24
CA ALA A 117 -2.17 6.51 14.62
C ALA A 117 -1.24 5.67 15.51
N ASN A 118 -1.78 4.89 16.46
CA ASN A 118 -1.02 3.91 17.24
C ASN A 118 -0.38 2.84 16.35
N THR A 119 -1.15 2.26 15.41
CA THR A 119 -0.66 1.23 14.49
C THR A 119 0.50 1.76 13.63
N LEU A 120 0.34 2.95 13.04
CA LEU A 120 1.40 3.57 12.23
C LEU A 120 2.60 4.03 13.07
N ALA A 121 2.38 4.44 14.32
CA ALA A 121 3.46 4.74 15.26
C ALA A 121 4.32 3.50 15.55
N GLN A 122 3.69 2.36 15.86
CA GLN A 122 4.39 1.09 16.08
C GLN A 122 5.18 0.68 14.83
N LEU A 123 4.56 0.75 13.65
CA LEU A 123 5.23 0.46 12.38
C LEU A 123 6.44 1.37 12.15
N HIS A 124 6.27 2.69 12.30
CA HIS A 124 7.32 3.68 12.07
C HIS A 124 8.45 3.65 13.13
N CYS A 125 8.24 2.94 14.24
CA CYS A 125 9.24 2.70 15.28
C CYS A 125 9.84 1.28 15.23
N SER A 126 9.34 0.41 14.35
CA SER A 126 9.90 -0.92 14.15
C SER A 126 11.23 -0.89 13.38
N ALA A 127 11.92 -2.03 13.35
CA ALA A 127 13.18 -2.16 12.62
C ALA A 127 12.98 -1.91 11.11
N LEU A 128 13.96 -1.26 10.47
CA LEU A 128 13.94 -0.97 9.03
C LEU A 128 13.80 -2.26 8.20
N PHE A 129 13.02 -2.22 7.11
CA PHE A 129 12.83 -3.36 6.21
C PHE A 129 14.04 -3.72 5.35
N GLY A 130 15.09 -2.89 5.33
CA GLY A 130 16.19 -2.98 4.36
C GLY A 130 15.87 -2.52 2.92
N TYR A 131 14.61 -2.19 2.58
CA TYR A 131 14.22 -1.68 1.26
C TYR A 131 13.87 -0.21 1.33
N ARG A 132 14.69 0.69 0.77
CA ARG A 132 14.37 2.12 0.71
C ARG A 132 13.42 2.42 -0.44
N LEU A 133 12.48 3.33 -0.24
CA LEU A 133 11.65 3.86 -1.33
C LEU A 133 12.52 4.67 -2.29
N GLN A 134 12.57 4.23 -3.55
CA GLN A 134 13.33 4.87 -4.61
C GLN A 134 12.43 5.83 -5.42
N LEU A 135 11.83 6.81 -4.74
CA LEU A 135 10.77 7.66 -5.30
C LEU A 135 11.13 8.28 -6.66
N ARG A 136 12.37 8.75 -6.85
CA ARG A 136 12.80 9.35 -8.12
C ARG A 136 12.89 8.32 -9.24
N ASP A 137 13.36 7.12 -8.93
CA ASP A 137 13.45 6.02 -9.89
C ASP A 137 12.05 5.57 -10.30
N GLU A 138 11.12 5.48 -9.34
CA GLU A 138 9.71 5.16 -9.61
C GLU A 138 9.04 6.22 -10.49
N ILE A 139 9.22 7.50 -10.17
CA ILE A 139 8.72 8.61 -11.00
C ILE A 139 9.30 8.53 -12.42
N ALA A 140 10.61 8.31 -12.56
CA ALA A 140 11.27 8.21 -13.86
C ALA A 140 10.70 7.03 -14.67
N HIS A 141 10.53 5.86 -14.05
CA HIS A 141 9.95 4.69 -14.67
C HIS A 141 8.51 4.91 -15.12
N TYR A 142 7.66 5.48 -14.25
CA TYR A 142 6.30 5.86 -14.65
C TYR A 142 6.31 6.85 -15.81
N GLY A 143 7.31 7.74 -15.90
CA GLY A 143 7.53 8.63 -17.03
C GLY A 143 7.52 7.93 -18.39
N TYR A 144 8.12 6.74 -18.48
CA TYR A 144 8.14 5.92 -19.70
C TYR A 144 6.83 5.19 -19.98
N LEU A 145 6.01 4.96 -18.95
CA LEU A 145 4.77 4.19 -19.04
C LEU A 145 3.52 5.05 -19.29
N VAL A 146 3.59 6.37 -19.11
CA VAL A 146 2.48 7.28 -19.43
C VAL A 146 2.27 7.32 -20.95
N ASP A 147 1.00 7.34 -21.39
CA ASP A 147 0.66 7.48 -22.81
C ASP A 147 1.25 8.78 -23.39
N THR A 148 2.06 8.64 -24.43
CA THR A 148 2.69 9.74 -25.17
C THR A 148 1.71 10.82 -25.62
N LYS A 149 0.44 10.48 -25.93
CA LYS A 149 -0.60 11.43 -26.32
C LYS A 149 -1.01 12.37 -25.19
N ARG A 150 -0.74 11.98 -23.94
CA ARG A 150 -1.06 12.75 -22.73
C ARG A 150 0.10 13.61 -22.24
N LEU A 151 1.28 13.47 -22.84
CA LEU A 151 2.51 14.20 -22.49
C LEU A 151 2.62 15.53 -23.23
N SER A 152 1.97 16.57 -22.69
CA SER A 152 2.13 17.94 -23.19
C SER A 152 3.54 18.50 -22.92
N PRO A 153 3.99 19.57 -23.62
CA PRO A 153 5.25 20.24 -23.30
C PRO A 153 5.33 20.71 -21.83
N ARG A 154 4.20 21.15 -21.27
CA ARG A 154 4.08 21.51 -19.84
C ARG A 154 4.36 20.30 -18.95
N TRP A 155 3.80 19.13 -19.26
CA TRP A 155 4.09 17.90 -18.53
C TRP A 155 5.58 17.55 -18.58
N LYS A 156 6.22 17.59 -19.75
CA LYS A 156 7.65 17.28 -19.89
C LYS A 156 8.51 18.20 -19.02
N LYS A 157 8.17 19.48 -18.92
CA LYS A 157 8.82 20.44 -18.01
C LYS A 157 8.60 20.06 -16.54
N LEU A 158 7.37 19.74 -16.15
CA LEU A 158 7.01 19.30 -14.79
C LEU A 158 7.75 18.01 -14.41
N HIS A 159 7.78 17.03 -15.30
CA HIS A 159 8.47 15.77 -15.08
C HIS A 159 9.97 15.99 -14.88
N ARG A 160 10.60 16.82 -15.73
CA ARG A 160 12.00 17.20 -15.55
C ARG A 160 12.24 17.93 -14.23
N HIS A 161 11.31 18.78 -13.79
CA HIS A 161 11.39 19.43 -12.48
C HIS A 161 11.48 18.37 -11.37
N PHE A 162 10.53 17.43 -11.28
CA PHE A 162 10.59 16.39 -10.25
C PHE A 162 11.81 15.45 -10.38
N LEU A 163 12.34 15.23 -11.59
CA LEU A 163 13.57 14.46 -11.78
C LEU A 163 14.85 15.21 -11.40
N SER A 164 14.84 16.55 -11.31
CA SER A 164 16.04 17.36 -11.01
C SER A 164 16.00 18.06 -9.64
N THR A 165 14.82 18.38 -9.12
CA THR A 165 14.66 19.02 -7.82
C THR A 165 15.10 18.10 -6.69
N ALA A 166 15.84 18.64 -5.71
CA ALA A 166 16.23 17.90 -4.52
C ALA A 166 14.99 17.44 -3.74
N LEU A 167 15.02 16.20 -3.23
CA LEU A 167 13.97 15.73 -2.33
C LEU A 167 14.02 16.52 -1.01
N PRO A 168 12.87 16.70 -0.33
CA PRO A 168 12.87 17.16 1.05
C PRO A 168 13.82 16.32 1.91
N LYS A 169 14.50 16.97 2.86
CA LYS A 169 15.40 16.27 3.78
C LYS A 169 14.59 15.28 4.62
N THR A 170 15.02 14.03 4.67
CA THR A 170 14.39 12.99 5.51
C THR A 170 14.45 13.40 6.99
N LEU A 171 13.29 13.48 7.66
CA LEU A 171 13.24 13.68 9.11
C LEU A 171 13.63 12.42 9.87
N LYS A 172 12.95 11.33 9.55
CA LYS A 172 13.18 10.02 10.16
C LYS A 172 12.88 8.96 9.11
N LEU A 173 13.91 8.18 8.78
CA LEU A 173 13.73 6.99 7.95
C LEU A 173 13.02 5.93 8.78
N ALA A 174 11.91 5.40 8.27
CA ALA A 174 11.10 4.43 8.98
C ALA A 174 10.43 3.45 8.00
N PRO A 175 10.09 2.21 8.45
CA PRO A 175 9.23 1.32 7.70
C PRO A 175 7.86 1.97 7.50
N ALA A 176 7.29 1.89 6.30
CA ALA A 176 5.99 2.46 5.98
C ALA A 176 5.18 1.51 5.09
N HIS A 177 3.86 1.53 5.26
CA HIS A 177 2.92 0.74 4.46
C HIS A 177 2.72 1.31 3.05
N MET A 178 2.73 2.64 2.93
CA MET A 178 2.55 3.42 1.67
C MET A 178 1.20 3.31 0.96
N ASP A 179 0.30 2.41 1.37
CA ASP A 179 -1.05 2.30 0.77
C ASP A 179 -2.15 2.13 1.83
N VAL A 180 -2.21 3.05 2.80
CA VAL A 180 -3.18 2.99 3.91
C VAL A 180 -4.49 3.64 3.51
N HIS A 181 -5.55 2.84 3.35
CA HIS A 181 -6.92 3.31 3.07
C HIS A 181 -7.95 2.26 3.54
N PRO A 182 -9.26 2.57 3.66
CA PRO A 182 -10.25 1.67 4.26
C PRO A 182 -10.27 0.23 3.70
N LYS A 183 -10.07 0.06 2.39
CA LYS A 183 -10.06 -1.28 1.76
C LYS A 183 -8.82 -2.12 2.10
N ASN A 184 -7.77 -1.51 2.64
CA ASN A 184 -6.53 -2.17 3.06
C ASN A 184 -6.46 -2.26 4.59
N ILE A 185 -7.58 -2.08 5.29
CA ILE A 185 -7.63 -2.21 6.74
C ILE A 185 -8.79 -3.14 7.11
N ILE A 186 -8.51 -4.06 8.03
CA ILE A 186 -9.50 -4.90 8.69
C ILE A 186 -9.52 -4.54 10.17
N SER A 187 -10.71 -4.26 10.69
CA SER A 187 -10.97 -4.32 12.13
C SER A 187 -11.26 -5.77 12.48
N THR A 188 -10.32 -6.39 13.19
CA THR A 188 -10.45 -7.78 13.65
C THR A 188 -11.51 -7.87 14.74
N HIS A 189 -12.02 -9.08 14.98
CA HIS A 189 -13.00 -9.31 16.05
C HIS A 189 -12.46 -9.04 17.47
N THR A 190 -11.13 -9.02 17.65
CA THR A 190 -10.46 -8.65 18.91
C THR A 190 -10.32 -7.13 19.08
N GLY A 191 -10.74 -6.33 18.09
CA GLY A 191 -10.66 -4.87 18.11
C GLY A 191 -9.33 -4.31 17.62
N GLU A 192 -8.42 -5.16 17.16
CA GLU A 192 -7.13 -4.74 16.58
C GLU A 192 -7.28 -4.39 15.10
N LEU A 193 -6.44 -3.47 14.63
CA LEU A 193 -6.36 -3.13 13.20
C LEU A 193 -5.33 -4.01 12.52
N MET A 194 -5.68 -4.55 11.37
CA MET A 194 -4.77 -5.26 10.48
C MET A 194 -4.66 -4.51 9.15
N LEU A 195 -3.43 -4.17 8.76
CA LEU A 195 -3.13 -3.56 7.47
C LEU A 195 -2.91 -4.66 6.42
N LEU A 196 -3.64 -4.62 5.32
CA LEU A 196 -3.52 -5.53 4.18
C LEU A 196 -2.72 -4.87 3.06
N ASP A 197 -2.27 -5.65 2.08
CA ASP A 197 -1.64 -5.12 0.85
C ASP A 197 -0.33 -4.33 1.06
N TRP A 198 0.67 -5.04 1.59
CA TRP A 198 2.01 -4.53 1.86
C TRP A 198 2.92 -4.42 0.61
N GLU A 199 2.35 -4.39 -0.60
CA GLU A 199 3.13 -4.48 -1.84
C GLU A 199 3.98 -3.22 -2.12
N TYR A 200 3.48 -2.05 -1.69
CA TYR A 200 4.17 -0.77 -1.78
C TYR A 200 5.02 -0.45 -0.54
N ALA A 201 5.05 -1.34 0.46
CA ALA A 201 5.73 -1.08 1.71
C ALA A 201 7.25 -0.88 1.50
N ALA A 202 7.82 0.13 2.15
CA ALA A 202 9.21 0.50 2.01
C ALA A 202 9.68 1.36 3.20
N ASN A 203 11.00 1.50 3.36
CA ASN A 203 11.56 2.50 4.25
C ASN A 203 11.55 3.87 3.57
N THR A 204 10.87 4.84 4.18
CA THR A 204 10.78 6.21 3.67
C THR A 204 10.77 7.21 4.83
N ASP A 205 10.71 8.50 4.51
CA ASP A 205 10.53 9.53 5.52
C ASP A 205 9.12 9.43 6.16
N ILE A 206 9.03 9.47 7.49
CA ILE A 206 7.74 9.43 8.20
C ILE A 206 6.78 10.52 7.71
N ALA A 207 7.29 11.69 7.34
CA ALA A 207 6.49 12.79 6.81
C ALA A 207 5.91 12.46 5.44
N PHE A 208 6.66 11.77 4.58
CA PHE A 208 6.17 11.31 3.28
C PHE A 208 5.08 10.23 3.42
N SER A 209 5.31 9.27 4.33
CA SER A 209 4.34 8.21 4.67
C SER A 209 3.01 8.81 5.16
N LEU A 210 3.09 9.73 6.13
CA LEU A 210 1.90 10.39 6.70
C LEU A 210 1.20 11.30 5.68
N GLU A 211 1.95 12.04 4.88
CA GLU A 211 1.36 12.88 3.83
C GLU A 211 0.62 12.05 2.77
N THR A 212 1.18 10.90 2.39
CA THR A 212 0.51 9.93 1.51
C THR A 212 -0.82 9.50 2.10
N TYR A 213 -0.82 9.09 3.37
CA TYR A 213 -2.03 8.70 4.08
C TYR A 213 -3.09 9.84 4.12
N PHE A 214 -2.67 11.07 4.43
CA PHE A 214 -3.57 12.21 4.50
C PHE A 214 -4.24 12.51 3.15
N GLN A 215 -3.48 12.48 2.06
CA GLN A 215 -4.03 12.77 0.73
C GLN A 215 -4.90 11.64 0.20
N PHE A 216 -4.48 10.37 0.36
CA PHE A 216 -5.23 9.21 -0.15
C PHE A 216 -6.62 9.11 0.47
N ASN A 217 -6.77 9.61 1.69
CA ASN A 217 -8.01 9.57 2.44
C ASN A 217 -8.70 10.94 2.54
N SER A 218 -8.19 11.96 1.83
CA SER A 218 -8.75 13.32 1.79
C SER A 218 -9.01 13.93 3.19
N LEU A 219 -8.07 13.74 4.12
CA LEU A 219 -8.21 14.26 5.48
C LEU A 219 -8.18 15.79 5.48
N THR A 220 -9.13 16.40 6.19
CA THR A 220 -9.17 17.84 6.45
C THR A 220 -8.02 18.26 7.37
N ASP A 221 -7.67 19.55 7.38
CA ASP A 221 -6.61 20.07 8.26
C ASP A 221 -6.86 19.76 9.74
N LYS A 222 -8.13 19.77 10.18
CA LYS A 222 -8.51 19.39 11.55
C LYS A 222 -8.22 17.91 11.82
N GLN A 223 -8.54 17.02 10.89
CA GLN A 223 -8.25 15.59 11.01
C GLN A 223 -6.75 15.30 10.95
N ARG A 224 -6.01 15.97 10.06
CA ARG A 224 -4.54 15.88 9.98
C ARG A 224 -3.91 16.31 11.30
N HIS A 225 -4.34 17.45 11.85
CA HIS A 225 -3.85 17.93 13.14
C HIS A 225 -4.14 16.94 14.27
N PHE A 226 -5.38 16.44 14.36
CA PHE A 226 -5.76 15.42 15.33
C PHE A 226 -4.88 14.17 15.20
N PHE A 227 -4.68 13.66 13.99
CA PHE A 227 -3.86 12.47 13.74
C PHE A 227 -2.42 12.67 14.19
N LEU A 228 -1.80 13.81 13.84
CA LEU A 228 -0.45 14.15 14.27
C LEU A 228 -0.34 14.30 15.79
N MET A 229 -1.39 14.82 16.45
CA MET A 229 -1.51 14.87 17.91
C MET A 229 -1.44 13.47 18.52
N GLN A 230 -2.26 12.54 18.02
CA GLN A 230 -2.25 11.15 18.50
C GLN A 230 -0.88 10.49 18.23
N TYR A 231 -0.37 10.63 17.01
CA TYR A 231 0.89 10.02 16.58
C TYR A 231 2.12 10.53 17.37
N CYS A 232 2.22 11.84 17.61
CA CYS A 232 3.39 12.43 18.29
C CYS A 232 3.22 12.44 19.81
N ASP A 233 2.10 12.95 20.31
CA ASP A 233 2.00 13.34 21.72
C ASP A 233 1.53 12.16 22.59
N VAL A 234 0.65 11.31 22.05
CA VAL A 234 0.14 10.12 22.77
C VAL A 234 1.08 8.93 22.57
N GLN A 235 1.51 8.70 21.34
CA GLN A 235 2.32 7.51 21.00
C GLN A 235 3.83 7.78 21.01
N SER A 236 4.27 9.02 21.20
CA SER A 236 5.70 9.40 21.26
C SER A 236 6.52 8.95 20.05
N ALA A 237 5.89 8.78 18.87
CA ALA A 237 6.56 8.23 17.68
C ALA A 237 7.55 9.21 17.04
N TYR A 238 7.33 10.51 17.26
CA TYR A 238 8.21 11.61 16.90
C TYR A 238 8.02 12.78 17.87
N ARG A 239 9.11 13.41 18.31
CA ARG A 239 9.09 14.40 19.39
C ARG A 239 8.54 15.77 18.95
N ASP A 240 8.85 16.20 17.74
CA ASP A 240 8.50 17.55 17.26
C ASP A 240 7.35 17.50 16.25
N LYS A 241 6.13 17.59 16.77
CA LYS A 241 4.90 17.58 15.96
C LYS A 241 4.83 18.74 14.97
N GLN A 242 5.35 19.92 15.32
CA GLN A 242 5.30 21.09 14.44
C GLN A 242 6.24 20.90 13.25
N GLN A 243 7.47 20.45 13.51
CA GLN A 243 8.42 20.12 12.45
C GLN A 243 7.90 19.00 11.55
N LEU A 244 7.26 17.97 12.13
CA LEU A 244 6.65 16.89 11.34
C LEU A 244 5.55 17.43 10.42
N ALA A 245 4.65 18.26 10.94
CA ALA A 245 3.59 18.89 10.14
C ALA A 245 4.15 19.72 8.97
N GLN A 246 5.20 20.51 9.22
CA GLN A 246 5.89 21.28 8.19
C GLN A 246 6.52 20.38 7.13
N HIS A 247 7.17 19.29 7.52
CA HIS A 247 7.74 18.35 6.54
C HIS A 247 6.68 17.60 5.73
N CYS A 248 5.51 17.28 6.30
CA CYS A 248 4.41 16.74 5.51
C CYS A 248 4.02 17.71 4.37
N GLN A 249 3.97 19.02 4.65
CA GLN A 249 3.73 20.05 3.62
C GLN A 249 4.83 20.10 2.55
N LEU A 250 6.10 19.92 2.93
CA LEU A 250 7.21 19.84 1.95
C LEU A 250 7.08 18.63 1.02
N TRP A 251 6.50 17.52 1.52
CA TRP A 251 6.25 16.31 0.75
C TRP A 251 4.97 16.36 -0.09
N GLU A 252 4.04 17.27 0.21
CA GLU A 252 2.75 17.41 -0.48
C GLU A 252 2.85 17.40 -2.02
N PRO A 253 3.69 18.22 -2.67
CA PRO A 253 3.79 18.22 -4.13
C PRO A 253 4.35 16.91 -4.70
N TRP A 254 5.22 16.21 -3.96
CA TRP A 254 5.78 14.93 -4.37
C TRP A 254 4.73 13.81 -4.32
N VAL A 255 3.93 13.76 -3.24
CA VAL A 255 2.81 12.81 -3.12
C VAL A 255 1.80 13.04 -4.25
N LYS A 256 1.42 14.30 -4.50
CA LYS A 256 0.51 14.65 -5.60
C LYS A 256 1.04 14.22 -6.95
N TYR A 257 2.33 14.43 -7.22
CA TYR A 257 2.92 14.08 -8.50
C TYR A 257 3.04 12.56 -8.68
N MET A 258 3.50 11.85 -7.66
CA MET A 258 3.53 10.37 -7.66
C MET A 258 2.14 9.79 -7.92
N THR A 259 1.11 10.30 -7.23
CA THR A 259 -0.28 9.87 -7.40
C THR A 259 -0.79 10.12 -8.82
N LEU A 260 -0.49 11.30 -9.37
CA LEU A 260 -0.84 11.65 -10.74
C LEU A 260 -0.18 10.69 -11.74
N MET A 261 1.12 10.43 -11.59
CA MET A 261 1.84 9.47 -12.43
C MET A 261 1.21 8.08 -12.36
N TRP A 262 0.86 7.62 -11.15
CA TRP A 262 0.21 6.32 -10.95
C TRP A 262 -1.13 6.24 -11.68
N TYR A 263 -2.01 7.25 -11.54
CA TYR A 263 -3.30 7.26 -12.25
C TYR A 263 -3.13 7.24 -13.78
N GLU A 264 -2.17 7.98 -14.31
CA GLU A 264 -1.90 8.01 -15.76
C GLU A 264 -1.41 6.66 -16.30
N VAL A 265 -0.51 6.00 -15.56
CA VAL A 265 -0.02 4.66 -15.92
C VAL A 265 -1.15 3.62 -15.82
N GLN A 266 -1.96 3.69 -14.77
CA GLN A 266 -3.07 2.76 -14.57
C GLN A 266 -4.16 2.94 -15.62
N TRP A 267 -4.45 4.18 -16.02
CA TRP A 267 -5.32 4.43 -17.16
C TRP A 267 -4.72 3.84 -18.46
N ASN A 268 -3.45 4.10 -18.75
CA ASN A 268 -2.82 3.59 -19.98
C ASN A 268 -2.88 2.06 -20.08
N LYS A 269 -2.69 1.36 -18.94
CA LYS A 269 -2.76 -0.11 -18.88
C LYS A 269 -4.18 -0.68 -18.95
N SER A 270 -5.11 -0.09 -18.21
CA SER A 270 -6.45 -0.67 -18.01
C SER A 270 -7.53 -0.09 -18.92
N GLN A 271 -7.30 1.10 -19.47
CA GLN A 271 -8.26 1.92 -20.20
C GLN A 271 -9.54 2.27 -19.41
N LEU A 272 -9.51 2.13 -18.08
CA LEU A 272 -10.66 2.45 -17.22
C LEU A 272 -10.76 3.96 -16.97
N SER A 273 -11.91 4.55 -17.33
CA SER A 273 -12.13 6.01 -17.32
C SER A 273 -12.05 6.66 -15.94
N HIS A 274 -12.33 5.92 -14.85
CA HIS A 274 -12.28 6.47 -13.50
C HIS A 274 -10.88 6.99 -13.12
N PHE A 275 -9.80 6.39 -13.66
CA PHE A 275 -8.45 6.91 -13.46
C PHE A 275 -8.24 8.30 -14.06
N LEU A 276 -8.89 8.59 -15.20
CA LEU A 276 -8.87 9.93 -15.79
C LEU A 276 -9.58 10.94 -14.89
N VAL A 277 -10.76 10.56 -14.39
CA VAL A 277 -11.56 11.40 -13.48
C VAL A 277 -10.76 11.71 -12.22
N HIS A 278 -10.17 10.70 -11.57
CA HIS A 278 -9.37 10.90 -10.36
C HIS A 278 -8.10 11.73 -10.61
N SER A 279 -7.47 11.62 -11.79
CA SER A 279 -6.29 12.42 -12.15
C SER A 279 -6.58 13.90 -12.41
N GLN A 280 -7.85 14.29 -12.66
CA GLN A 280 -8.20 15.62 -13.17
C GLN A 280 -7.84 16.75 -12.19
N SER A 281 -8.12 16.57 -10.91
CA SER A 281 -7.80 17.56 -9.87
C SER A 281 -6.29 17.78 -9.74
N LEU A 282 -5.49 16.71 -9.88
CA LEU A 282 -4.03 16.76 -9.87
C LEU A 282 -3.49 17.44 -11.13
N ARG A 283 -4.06 17.15 -12.30
CA ARG A 283 -3.72 17.86 -13.54
C ARG A 283 -4.01 19.36 -13.44
N HIS A 284 -5.13 19.74 -12.83
CA HIS A 284 -5.44 21.14 -12.54
C HIS A 284 -4.41 21.75 -11.59
N TYR A 285 -4.11 21.09 -10.47
CA TYR A 285 -3.12 21.54 -9.48
C TYR A 285 -1.75 21.86 -10.11
N PHE A 286 -1.30 21.02 -11.06
CA PHE A 286 -0.02 21.23 -11.75
C PHE A 286 -0.11 22.09 -13.03
N GLY A 287 -1.27 22.69 -13.34
CA GLY A 287 -1.42 23.55 -14.52
C GLY A 287 -1.30 22.82 -15.86
N LEU A 288 -1.72 21.55 -15.89
CA LEU A 288 -1.62 20.65 -17.05
C LEU A 288 -2.89 20.63 -17.92
N LEU A 289 -3.87 21.46 -17.59
CA LEU A 289 -5.05 21.71 -18.43
C LEU A 289 -4.71 22.81 -19.43
N GLY A 290 -4.90 22.52 -20.72
CA GLY A 290 -4.43 23.33 -21.84
C GLY A 290 -3.96 22.45 -22.98
#